data_AF-A0A1Y1LGJ1-F1
#
_entry.id   AF-A0A1Y1LGJ1-F1
#
_cell.length_a   1.000
_cell.length_b   1.000
_cell.length_c   1.000
_cell.angle_alpha   90.00
_cell.angle_beta   90.00
_cell.angle_gamma   90.00
#
_symmetry.space_group_name_H-M   'P 1'
#
loop_
_entity.id
_entity.type
_entity.pdbx_description
1 polymer ?
#
loop_
_entity_poly.entity_id
_entity_poly.type
_entity_poly.pdbx_seq_one_letter_code
_entity_poly.pdbx_strand_id
1 'polypeptide(L)'
;MEFIVEPAKGIIQPKSTTYFRVECLSTTEGQFSKEFWIKCETPLRVGMVGKIIRPQLQVIHENALRHFTFIDFPKTYVGTSTSKLFLIKNFSSLPGIYCILAEVDDTIVDLRYASRKQADFQNFSVKQVEGIMEKFESRIVEVTYTPSKSKRSASKAYTFCCLRIMRVPCGTQRVTDLKEKLFSSERNTSVRQLDDLVSISSEFYAMGNTHGNVPGCSY
;
A
#
# COMPACT_ATOMS: atom_id res chain seq x y z
N MET A 1 6.67 -2.59 26.81
CA MET A 1 5.28 -2.14 26.98
C MET A 1 5.11 -1.57 28.38
N GLU A 2 4.69 -0.32 28.46
CA GLU A 2 4.53 0.45 29.68
C GLU A 2 3.07 0.85 29.86
N PHE A 3 2.63 0.89 31.12
CA PHE A 3 1.32 1.38 31.49
C PHE A 3 1.46 2.61 32.35
N ILE A 4 0.72 3.65 31.99
CA ILE A 4 0.61 4.87 32.77
C ILE A 4 -0.83 4.93 33.27
N VAL A 5 -0.99 4.96 34.60
CA VAL A 5 -2.31 5.05 35.24
C VAL A 5 -2.39 6.37 35.98
N GLU A 6 -3.36 7.20 35.62
CA GLU A 6 -3.52 8.55 36.17
C GLU A 6 -4.97 8.81 36.61
N PRO A 7 -5.21 9.23 37.87
CA PRO A 7 -4.22 9.44 38.93
C PRO A 7 -3.72 8.10 39.53
N ALA A 8 -2.44 8.04 39.90
CA ALA A 8 -1.86 6.84 40.53
C ALA A 8 -2.29 6.64 42.01
N LYS A 9 -2.80 7.70 42.65
CA LYS A 9 -3.30 7.70 44.03
C LYS A 9 -4.39 8.76 44.20
N GLY A 10 -5.32 8.52 45.12
CA GLY A 10 -6.40 9.46 45.42
C GLY A 10 -7.31 8.95 46.53
N ILE A 11 -8.28 9.77 46.92
CA ILE A 11 -9.33 9.42 47.88
C ILE A 11 -10.66 9.37 47.13
N ILE A 12 -11.39 8.28 47.30
CA ILE A 12 -12.74 8.13 46.73
C ILE A 12 -13.73 8.43 47.86
N GLN A 13 -14.59 9.43 47.65
CA GLN A 13 -15.62 9.77 48.64
C GLN A 13 -16.75 8.73 48.63
N PRO A 14 -17.45 8.53 49.76
CA PRO A 14 -18.62 7.67 49.81
C PRO A 14 -19.65 8.04 48.74
N LYS A 15 -20.19 7.04 48.05
CA LYS A 15 -21.18 7.21 46.97
C LYS A 15 -20.70 8.09 45.80
N SER A 16 -19.38 8.21 45.59
CA SER A 16 -18.80 8.92 44.44
C SER A 16 -18.18 7.97 43.42
N THR A 17 -18.05 8.46 42.19
CA THR A 17 -17.35 7.77 41.09
C THR A 17 -16.09 8.55 40.73
N THR A 18 -14.96 7.86 40.63
CA THR A 18 -13.70 8.43 40.16
C THR A 18 -13.26 7.71 38.90
N TYR A 19 -12.84 8.46 37.88
CA TYR A 19 -12.30 7.92 36.64
C TYR A 19 -10.77 8.01 36.69
N PHE A 20 -10.10 6.98 36.18
CA PHE A 20 -8.67 6.98 35.94
C PHE A 20 -8.42 6.69 34.46
N ARG A 21 -7.42 7.38 33.90
CA ARG A 21 -6.92 7.15 32.55
C ARG A 21 -5.85 6.06 32.61
N VAL A 22 -5.95 5.09 31.71
CA VAL A 22 -4.91 4.08 31.51
C VAL A 22 -4.36 4.21 30.11
N GLU A 23 -3.09 4.57 30.00
CA GLU A 23 -2.38 4.65 28.73
C GLU A 23 -1.44 3.46 28.57
N CYS A 24 -1.42 2.89 27.37
CA CYS A 24 -0.59 1.76 27.00
C CYS A 24 0.41 2.23 25.95
N LEU A 25 1.69 2.17 26.28
CA LEU A 25 2.78 2.52 25.37
C LEU A 25 3.57 1.28 24.99
N SER A 26 3.79 1.06 23.70
CA SER A 26 4.68 0.00 23.22
C SER A 26 5.26 0.36 21.87
N THR A 27 6.49 -0.08 21.66
CA THR A 27 7.20 -0.01 20.38
C THR A 27 7.13 -1.32 19.59
N THR A 28 6.64 -2.39 20.22
CA THR A 28 6.56 -3.73 19.64
C THR A 28 5.11 -4.10 19.33
N GLU A 29 4.88 -4.60 18.12
CA GLU A 29 3.61 -5.22 17.71
C GLU A 29 3.40 -6.56 18.42
N GLY A 30 2.15 -6.95 18.61
CA GLY A 30 1.80 -8.24 19.18
C GLY A 30 0.55 -8.22 20.03
N GLN A 31 0.16 -9.39 20.51
CA GLN A 31 -0.82 -9.50 21.58
C GLN A 31 -0.15 -9.22 22.91
N PHE A 32 -0.86 -8.56 23.80
CA PHE A 32 -0.41 -8.36 25.17
C PHE A 32 -1.51 -8.72 26.15
N SER A 33 -1.09 -9.23 27.30
CA SER A 33 -1.90 -9.41 28.48
C SER A 33 -1.10 -8.92 29.66
N LYS A 34 -1.67 -8.00 30.43
CA LYS A 34 -1.05 -7.46 31.63
C LYS A 34 -2.12 -7.05 32.62
N GLU A 35 -1.72 -6.90 33.86
CA GLU A 35 -2.61 -6.50 34.93
C GLU A 35 -1.97 -5.45 35.81
N PHE A 36 -2.82 -4.69 36.50
CA PHE A 36 -2.42 -3.86 37.61
C PHE A 36 -3.43 -3.99 38.75
N TRP A 37 -3.00 -3.55 39.93
CA TRP A 37 -3.77 -3.67 41.15
C TRP A 37 -4.15 -2.29 41.66
N ILE A 38 -5.42 -2.11 42.00
CA ILE A 38 -5.90 -0.95 42.75
C ILE A 38 -5.80 -1.33 44.22
N LYS A 39 -4.92 -0.63 44.95
CA LYS A 39 -4.72 -0.83 46.37
C LYS A 39 -5.79 -0.05 47.14
N CYS A 40 -6.75 -0.76 47.69
CA CYS A 40 -7.74 -0.28 48.66
C CYS A 40 -7.97 -1.37 49.72
N GLU A 41 -8.95 -1.19 50.62
CA GLU A 41 -9.24 -2.15 51.70
C GLU A 41 -9.41 -3.58 51.19
N THR A 42 -10.11 -3.74 50.06
CA THR A 42 -10.18 -4.99 49.30
C THR A 42 -9.47 -4.81 47.97
N PRO A 43 -8.22 -5.29 47.77
CA PRO A 43 -7.46 -5.08 46.55
C PRO A 43 -8.22 -5.55 45.31
N LEU A 44 -8.29 -4.69 44.29
CA LEU A 44 -8.95 -5.00 43.02
C LEU A 44 -7.90 -5.27 41.95
N ARG A 45 -8.04 -6.38 41.23
CA ARG A 45 -7.22 -6.73 40.07
C ARG A 45 -7.90 -6.25 38.80
N VAL A 46 -7.18 -5.50 37.98
CA VAL A 46 -7.64 -5.07 36.66
C VAL A 46 -6.76 -5.73 35.61
N GLY A 47 -7.35 -6.67 34.86
CA GLY A 47 -6.71 -7.32 33.72
C GLY A 47 -6.96 -6.54 32.42
N MET A 48 -5.92 -6.42 31.60
CA MET A 48 -5.98 -5.78 30.29
C MET A 48 -5.42 -6.72 29.23
N VAL A 49 -6.19 -6.91 28.17
CA VAL A 49 -5.79 -7.69 27.00
C VAL A 49 -6.00 -6.83 25.76
N GLY A 50 -5.00 -6.79 24.89
CA GLY A 50 -5.09 -6.02 23.66
C GLY A 50 -4.08 -6.47 22.62
N LYS A 51 -4.18 -5.87 21.44
CA LYS A 51 -3.25 -6.11 20.33
C LYS A 51 -2.69 -4.78 19.85
N ILE A 52 -1.36 -4.69 19.82
CA ILE A 52 -0.64 -3.57 19.27
C ILE A 52 -0.32 -3.93 17.82
N ILE A 53 -0.74 -3.04 16.92
CA ILE A 53 -0.64 -3.20 15.47
C ILE A 53 0.15 -2.04 14.92
N ARG A 54 0.90 -2.26 13.83
CA ARG A 54 1.39 -1.17 13.00
C ARG A 54 0.32 -0.80 11.98
N PRO A 55 -0.24 0.42 12.02
CA PRO A 55 -1.19 0.87 11.00
C PRO A 55 -0.52 0.88 9.63
N GLN A 56 -1.12 0.19 8.67
CA GLN A 56 -0.62 0.16 7.29
C GLN A 56 -1.72 -0.22 6.32
N LEU A 57 -1.61 0.30 5.09
CA LEU A 57 -2.38 -0.17 3.95
C LEU A 57 -1.45 -1.00 3.07
N GLN A 58 -1.81 -2.27 2.83
CA GLN A 58 -0.94 -3.20 2.14
C GLN A 58 -1.64 -3.84 0.94
N VAL A 59 -0.93 -3.86 -0.19
CA VAL A 59 -1.27 -4.70 -1.35
C VAL A 59 -0.73 -6.11 -1.12
N ILE A 60 -1.62 -7.09 -1.18
CA ILE A 60 -1.36 -8.53 -1.08
C ILE A 60 -1.52 -9.13 -2.48
N HIS A 61 -0.44 -9.74 -2.95
CA HIS A 61 -0.33 -10.41 -4.25
C HIS A 61 0.85 -11.39 -4.17
N GLU A 62 0.86 -12.43 -5.01
CA GLU A 62 1.94 -13.42 -5.09
C GLU A 62 3.31 -12.78 -5.35
N ASN A 63 3.34 -11.76 -6.22
CA ASN A 63 4.54 -11.02 -6.61
C ASN A 63 4.68 -9.68 -5.84
N ALA A 64 4.20 -9.64 -4.59
CA ALA A 64 4.35 -8.48 -3.73
C ALA A 64 5.75 -8.44 -3.08
N LEU A 65 6.54 -7.44 -3.43
CA LEU A 65 7.82 -7.12 -2.78
C LEU A 65 7.63 -6.05 -1.70
N ARG A 66 8.69 -5.76 -0.93
CA ARG A 66 8.64 -4.80 0.20
C ARG A 66 8.20 -3.39 -0.24
N HIS A 67 8.69 -2.92 -1.38
CA HIS A 67 8.47 -1.53 -1.83
C HIS A 67 7.44 -1.40 -2.97
N PHE A 68 7.23 -2.46 -3.74
CA PHE A 68 6.25 -2.47 -4.82
C PHE A 68 5.61 -3.85 -5.00
N THR A 69 4.51 -3.91 -5.74
CA THR A 69 3.92 -5.17 -6.22
C THR A 69 4.01 -5.20 -7.73
N PHE A 70 4.41 -6.34 -8.27
CA PHE A 70 4.46 -6.55 -9.70
C PHE A 70 3.28 -7.41 -10.15
N ILE A 71 2.59 -7.02 -11.21
CA ILE A 71 1.53 -7.83 -11.83
C ILE A 71 1.93 -8.04 -13.28
N ASP A 72 2.29 -9.27 -13.59
CA ASP A 72 2.64 -9.74 -14.93
C ASP A 72 1.36 -10.11 -15.69
N PHE A 73 1.17 -9.60 -16.90
CA PHE A 73 0.14 -10.11 -17.79
C PHE A 73 0.82 -10.96 -18.86
N PRO A 74 0.48 -12.27 -18.97
CA PRO A 74 1.09 -13.14 -19.96
C PRO A 74 0.77 -12.67 -21.39
N LYS A 75 1.43 -13.27 -22.38
CA LYS A 75 1.21 -12.93 -23.79
C LYS A 75 -0.27 -13.14 -24.15
N THR A 76 -0.92 -12.05 -24.57
CA THR A 76 -2.34 -12.04 -24.94
C THR A 76 -2.51 -11.43 -26.34
N TYR A 77 -3.51 -11.91 -27.09
CA TYR A 77 -3.79 -11.46 -28.45
C TYR A 77 -4.51 -10.11 -28.46
N VAL A 78 -4.26 -9.31 -29.49
CA VAL A 78 -4.93 -8.01 -29.66
C VAL A 78 -6.45 -8.18 -29.76
N GLY A 79 -7.19 -7.36 -29.03
CA GLY A 79 -8.66 -7.43 -28.97
C GLY A 79 -9.21 -8.47 -27.99
N THR A 80 -8.34 -9.21 -27.29
CA THR A 80 -8.74 -10.06 -26.16
C THR A 80 -8.38 -9.37 -24.84
N SER A 81 -9.05 -9.73 -23.75
CA SER A 81 -8.83 -9.14 -22.44
C SER A 81 -8.33 -10.20 -21.45
N THR A 82 -7.44 -9.80 -20.55
CA THR A 82 -6.99 -10.63 -19.43
C THR A 82 -7.12 -9.82 -18.15
N SER A 83 -7.78 -10.38 -17.14
CA SER A 83 -7.91 -9.76 -15.82
C SER A 83 -7.01 -10.44 -14.81
N LYS A 84 -6.37 -9.64 -13.95
CA LYS A 84 -5.71 -10.10 -12.72
C LYS A 84 -6.29 -9.39 -11.52
N LEU A 85 -6.22 -10.06 -10.38
CA LEU A 85 -6.75 -9.58 -9.11
C LEU A 85 -5.59 -9.33 -8.15
N PHE A 86 -5.69 -8.26 -7.36
CA PHE A 86 -4.88 -8.09 -6.17
C PHE A 86 -5.77 -7.62 -5.02
N LEU A 87 -5.28 -7.80 -3.80
CA LEU A 87 -6.04 -7.45 -2.61
C LEU A 87 -5.39 -6.28 -1.90
N ILE A 88 -6.18 -5.27 -1.55
CA ILE A 88 -5.76 -4.17 -0.66
C ILE A 88 -6.30 -4.51 0.73
N LYS A 89 -5.46 -4.41 1.76
CA LYS A 89 -5.85 -4.65 3.14
C LYS A 89 -5.47 -3.47 4.03
N ASN A 90 -6.44 -2.96 4.78
CA ASN A 90 -6.22 -2.01 5.85
C ASN A 90 -5.88 -2.79 7.12
N PHE A 91 -4.66 -2.70 7.62
CA PHE A 91 -4.25 -3.31 8.88
C PHE A 91 -4.43 -2.39 10.09
N SER A 92 -5.03 -1.21 9.89
CA SER A 92 -5.23 -0.21 10.92
C SER A 92 -6.51 -0.47 11.73
N SER A 93 -6.53 -0.02 12.98
CA SER A 93 -7.72 -0.01 13.85
C SER A 93 -8.70 1.11 13.52
N LEU A 94 -8.33 1.99 12.60
CA LEU A 94 -9.13 3.11 12.11
C LEU A 94 -9.50 2.90 10.63
N PRO A 95 -10.61 3.50 10.17
CA PRO A 95 -10.89 3.63 8.75
C PRO A 95 -9.76 4.37 8.03
N GLY A 96 -9.51 3.99 6.79
CA GLY A 96 -8.53 4.61 5.89
C GLY A 96 -9.14 4.91 4.54
N ILE A 97 -8.37 5.57 3.68
CA ILE A 97 -8.76 5.84 2.29
C ILE A 97 -7.65 5.34 1.39
N TYR A 98 -8.00 4.78 0.24
CA TYR A 98 -7.05 4.40 -0.80
C TYR A 98 -7.38 5.09 -2.12
N CYS A 99 -6.35 5.28 -2.93
CA CYS A 99 -6.43 5.76 -4.30
C CYS A 99 -5.34 5.06 -5.12
N ILE A 100 -5.67 4.73 -6.37
CA ILE A 100 -4.78 4.12 -7.36
C ILE A 100 -4.44 5.19 -8.39
N LEU A 101 -3.15 5.49 -8.51
CA LEU A 101 -2.61 6.52 -9.40
C LEU A 101 -1.62 5.88 -10.37
N ALA A 102 -1.31 6.61 -11.45
CA ALA A 102 -0.29 6.24 -12.41
C ALA A 102 0.96 7.10 -12.21
N GLU A 103 2.10 6.58 -12.63
CA GLU A 103 3.35 7.31 -12.72
C GLU A 103 3.68 7.53 -14.20
N VAL A 104 3.84 8.79 -14.59
CA VAL A 104 4.13 9.19 -15.97
C VAL A 104 5.23 10.24 -15.95
N ASP A 105 6.38 9.94 -16.55
CA ASP A 105 7.57 10.79 -16.55
C ASP A 105 7.93 11.23 -15.11
N ASP A 106 8.11 10.24 -14.23
CA ASP A 106 8.41 10.39 -12.79
C ASP A 106 7.39 11.22 -11.97
N THR A 107 6.22 11.49 -12.55
CA THR A 107 5.15 12.28 -11.92
C THR A 107 3.95 11.40 -11.61
N ILE A 108 3.44 11.48 -10.38
CA ILE A 108 2.22 10.76 -9.97
C ILE A 108 0.99 11.54 -10.45
N VAL A 109 0.16 10.89 -11.25
CA VAL A 109 -1.01 11.48 -11.92
C VAL A 109 -2.23 10.57 -11.84
N ASP A 110 -3.41 11.12 -12.09
CA ASP A 110 -4.64 10.33 -12.21
C ASP A 110 -4.58 9.39 -13.43
N LEU A 111 -5.23 8.22 -13.33
CA LEU A 111 -5.25 7.24 -14.41
C LEU A 111 -5.81 7.80 -15.72
N ARG A 112 -6.80 8.72 -15.66
CA ARG A 112 -7.39 9.33 -16.88
C ARG A 112 -6.39 10.26 -17.58
N TYR A 113 -5.66 11.05 -16.82
CA TYR A 113 -4.58 11.88 -17.33
C TYR A 113 -3.47 11.02 -17.94
N ALA A 114 -3.07 9.94 -17.27
CA ALA A 114 -2.08 8.99 -17.79
C ALA A 114 -2.52 8.37 -19.12
N SER A 115 -3.78 7.91 -19.25
CA SER A 115 -4.31 7.37 -20.50
C SER A 115 -4.33 8.38 -21.65
N ARG A 116 -4.42 9.68 -21.37
CA ARG A 116 -4.32 10.74 -22.39
C ARG A 116 -2.88 11.02 -22.79
N LYS A 117 -1.96 10.96 -21.84
CA LYS A 117 -0.54 11.30 -22.03
C LYS A 117 0.25 10.16 -22.67
N GLN A 118 -0.02 8.91 -22.30
CA GLN A 118 0.68 7.73 -22.79
C GLN A 118 -0.30 6.64 -23.24
N ALA A 119 -0.11 6.12 -24.45
CA ALA A 119 -1.00 5.15 -25.07
C ALA A 119 -1.03 3.79 -24.32
N ASP A 120 0.04 3.44 -23.62
CA ASP A 120 0.12 2.15 -22.92
C ASP A 120 -0.92 2.04 -21.79
N PHE A 121 -1.22 3.15 -21.11
CA PHE A 121 -2.27 3.23 -20.09
C PHE A 121 -3.69 3.09 -20.66
N GLN A 122 -3.89 3.25 -21.98
CA GLN A 122 -5.21 3.03 -22.60
C GLN A 122 -5.56 1.55 -22.68
N ASN A 123 -4.55 0.67 -22.61
CA ASN A 123 -4.77 -0.78 -22.61
C ASN A 123 -5.20 -1.33 -21.25
N PHE A 124 -5.32 -0.48 -20.22
CA PHE A 124 -5.64 -0.90 -18.86
C PHE A 124 -6.95 -0.29 -18.38
N SER A 125 -7.73 -1.09 -17.66
CA SER A 125 -8.86 -0.62 -16.87
C SER A 125 -8.78 -1.18 -15.46
N VAL A 126 -9.14 -0.34 -14.48
CA VAL A 126 -9.16 -0.69 -13.05
C VAL A 126 -10.57 -0.41 -12.53
N LYS A 127 -11.26 -1.43 -12.03
CA LYS A 127 -12.68 -1.27 -11.65
C LYS A 127 -12.91 -0.39 -10.41
N GLN A 128 -11.92 -0.32 -9.50
CA GLN A 128 -12.02 0.44 -8.26
C GLN A 128 -10.76 1.26 -8.03
N VAL A 129 -10.80 2.54 -8.43
CA VAL A 129 -9.62 3.43 -8.41
C VAL A 129 -9.46 4.12 -7.06
N GLU A 130 -10.53 4.35 -6.30
CA GLU A 130 -10.48 4.96 -4.96
C GLU A 130 -11.60 4.44 -4.06
N GLY A 131 -11.44 4.60 -2.74
CA GLY A 131 -12.48 4.26 -1.78
C GLY A 131 -12.07 4.42 -0.31
N ILE A 132 -13.06 4.43 0.57
CA ILE A 132 -12.89 4.36 2.03
C ILE A 132 -12.80 2.89 2.43
N MET A 133 -11.83 2.49 3.25
CA MET A 133 -11.72 1.16 3.82
C MET A 133 -11.89 1.20 5.33
N GLU A 134 -12.82 0.40 5.84
CA GLU A 134 -13.04 0.22 7.27
C GLU A 134 -11.84 -0.43 7.96
N LYS A 135 -11.83 -0.37 9.29
CA LYS A 135 -10.80 -1.02 10.11
C LYS A 135 -10.71 -2.50 9.76
N PHE A 136 -9.49 -2.99 9.54
CA PHE A 136 -9.23 -4.40 9.20
C PHE A 136 -9.90 -4.91 7.89
N GLU A 137 -10.46 -4.01 7.06
CA GLU A 137 -11.12 -4.38 5.81
C GLU A 137 -10.11 -4.86 4.76
N SER A 138 -10.56 -5.78 3.91
CA SER A 138 -9.86 -6.21 2.71
C SER A 138 -10.75 -5.98 1.48
N ARG A 139 -10.15 -5.49 0.39
CA ARG A 139 -10.84 -5.26 -0.89
C ARG A 139 -10.10 -5.90 -2.04
N ILE A 140 -10.87 -6.53 -2.92
CA ILE A 140 -10.36 -7.10 -4.17
C ILE A 140 -10.42 -6.03 -5.24
N VAL A 141 -9.29 -5.78 -5.90
CA VAL A 141 -9.20 -4.88 -7.04
C VAL A 141 -8.89 -5.71 -8.28
N GLU A 142 -9.72 -5.52 -9.31
CA GLU A 142 -9.52 -6.11 -10.64
C GLU A 142 -8.86 -5.11 -11.57
N VAL A 143 -7.77 -5.56 -12.20
CA VAL A 143 -7.09 -4.86 -13.29
C VAL A 143 -7.23 -5.70 -14.55
N THR A 144 -7.80 -5.10 -15.58
CA THR A 144 -7.98 -5.73 -16.89
C THR A 144 -6.99 -5.11 -17.87
N TYR A 145 -6.23 -5.97 -18.54
CA TYR A 145 -5.39 -5.63 -19.67
C TYR A 145 -6.12 -6.02 -20.96
N THR A 146 -6.34 -5.04 -21.84
CA THR A 146 -6.93 -5.20 -23.16
C THR A 146 -6.00 -4.57 -24.19
N PRO A 147 -5.06 -5.34 -24.77
CA PRO A 147 -4.17 -4.81 -25.78
C PRO A 147 -4.94 -4.34 -27.02
N SER A 148 -4.73 -3.08 -27.37
CA SER A 148 -5.20 -2.48 -28.62
C SER A 148 -4.10 -2.50 -29.69
N LYS A 149 -4.48 -2.42 -30.97
CA LYS A 149 -3.51 -2.28 -32.08
C LYS A 149 -2.78 -0.94 -31.92
N SER A 150 -1.58 -0.99 -31.34
CA SER A 150 -0.68 0.15 -31.33
C SER A 150 -0.19 0.44 -32.75
N LYS A 151 -0.17 1.72 -33.15
CA LYS A 151 0.45 2.18 -34.40
C LYS A 151 1.94 1.77 -34.52
N ARG A 152 2.61 1.45 -33.40
CA ARG A 152 4.02 1.04 -33.33
C ARG A 152 4.25 -0.47 -33.47
N SER A 153 3.21 -1.30 -33.42
CA SER A 153 3.35 -2.77 -33.37
C SER A 153 2.47 -3.48 -34.40
N ALA A 154 2.50 -3.01 -35.65
CA ALA A 154 1.73 -3.59 -36.74
C ALA A 154 2.13 -5.05 -37.08
N SER A 155 3.30 -5.53 -36.62
CA SER A 155 3.83 -6.86 -36.96
C SER A 155 3.68 -7.94 -35.88
N LYS A 156 3.32 -7.60 -34.63
CA LYS A 156 3.24 -8.59 -33.54
C LYS A 156 1.78 -8.86 -33.13
N ALA A 157 1.37 -10.11 -33.25
CA ALA A 157 0.01 -10.57 -32.92
C ALA A 157 -0.27 -10.67 -31.41
N TYR A 158 0.78 -10.58 -30.58
CA TYR A 158 0.72 -10.72 -29.13
C TYR A 158 1.54 -9.63 -28.44
N THR A 159 1.14 -9.30 -27.22
CA THR A 159 1.83 -8.35 -26.35
C THR A 159 1.76 -8.81 -24.91
N PHE A 160 2.75 -8.42 -24.12
CA PHE A 160 2.82 -8.65 -22.67
C PHE A 160 3.02 -7.30 -21.98
N CYS A 161 2.58 -7.19 -20.74
CA CYS A 161 2.76 -5.96 -19.99
C CYS A 161 2.91 -6.26 -18.50
N CYS A 162 3.49 -5.31 -17.79
CA CYS A 162 3.79 -5.41 -16.39
C CYS A 162 3.31 -4.16 -15.67
N LEU A 163 2.60 -4.33 -14.56
CA LEU A 163 2.10 -3.24 -13.74
C LEU A 163 2.88 -3.20 -12.42
N ARG A 164 3.53 -2.07 -12.14
CA ARG A 164 4.22 -1.79 -10.87
C ARG A 164 3.30 -0.98 -9.96
N ILE A 165 2.94 -1.52 -8.81
CA ILE A 165 2.15 -0.81 -7.79
C ILE A 165 3.08 -0.33 -6.69
N MET A 166 3.23 0.99 -6.54
CA MET A 166 3.99 1.60 -5.45
C MET A 166 3.10 1.88 -4.24
N ARG A 167 3.67 1.77 -3.03
CA ARG A 167 2.99 2.06 -1.77
C ARG A 167 3.49 3.40 -1.22
N VAL A 168 2.58 4.36 -1.02
CA VAL A 168 2.92 5.65 -0.41
C VAL A 168 2.30 5.71 0.98
N PRO A 169 3.09 5.75 2.07
CA PRO A 169 2.56 5.95 3.41
C PRO A 169 2.09 7.40 3.55
N CYS A 170 0.79 7.62 3.51
CA CYS A 170 0.21 8.90 3.89
C CYS A 170 0.11 8.97 5.42
N GLY A 171 0.82 9.90 6.04
CA GLY A 171 0.53 10.29 7.42
C GLY A 171 -0.91 10.81 7.57
N THR A 172 -1.34 11.10 8.80
CA THR A 172 -2.68 11.59 9.18
C THR A 172 -3.06 12.97 8.61
N GLN A 173 -2.93 13.17 7.29
CA GLN A 173 -3.38 14.35 6.57
C GLN A 173 -4.67 14.01 5.83
N ARG A 174 -5.60 14.97 5.78
CA ARG A 174 -6.90 14.79 5.12
C ARG A 174 -6.68 14.57 3.63
N VAL A 175 -7.50 13.71 3.03
CA VAL A 175 -7.40 13.32 1.61
C VAL A 175 -7.56 14.50 0.65
N THR A 176 -8.31 15.54 1.04
CA THR A 176 -8.39 16.82 0.32
C THR A 176 -7.03 17.49 0.24
N ASP A 177 -6.27 17.49 1.33
CA ASP A 177 -4.94 18.10 1.42
C ASP A 177 -3.91 17.26 0.65
N LEU A 178 -4.13 15.96 0.46
CA LEU A 178 -3.27 15.10 -0.36
C LEU A 178 -3.51 15.33 -1.84
N LYS A 179 -4.75 15.43 -2.31
CA LYS A 179 -5.05 15.82 -3.69
C LYS A 179 -4.52 17.23 -3.95
N GLU A 180 -4.80 18.20 -3.08
CA GLU A 180 -4.23 19.54 -3.23
C GLU A 180 -2.71 19.55 -3.13
N LYS A 181 -2.03 18.89 -2.19
CA LYS A 181 -0.55 18.91 -2.14
C LYS A 181 0.13 18.13 -3.27
N LEU A 182 -0.41 16.98 -3.68
CA LEU A 182 0.11 16.20 -4.82
C LEU A 182 -0.13 16.92 -6.15
N PHE A 183 -1.21 17.68 -6.29
CA PHE A 183 -1.59 18.37 -7.54
C PHE A 183 -1.35 19.90 -7.54
N SER A 184 -1.02 20.54 -6.41
CA SER A 184 -0.62 21.96 -6.32
C SER A 184 0.90 22.16 -6.33
N SER A 185 1.67 21.09 -6.10
CA SER A 185 3.11 21.06 -6.29
C SER A 185 3.47 20.91 -7.78
N GLU A 186 3.00 21.82 -8.64
CA GLU A 186 3.60 22.03 -9.96
C GLU A 186 4.99 22.69 -9.87
N ARG A 187 5.53 22.90 -8.66
CA ARG A 187 6.92 23.32 -8.46
C ARG A 187 7.56 22.53 -7.32
N ASN A 188 8.46 21.62 -7.70
CA ASN A 188 9.53 21.05 -6.87
C ASN A 188 9.14 20.05 -5.77
N THR A 189 8.60 18.90 -6.14
CA THR A 189 8.93 17.66 -5.41
C THR A 189 9.87 16.82 -6.28
N SER A 190 11.15 17.23 -6.33
CA SER A 190 12.21 16.33 -6.75
C SER A 190 12.29 15.20 -5.73
N VAL A 191 11.92 13.99 -6.14
CA VAL A 191 11.99 12.78 -5.35
C VAL A 191 13.47 12.39 -5.18
N ARG A 192 14.19 13.08 -4.29
CA ARG A 192 15.60 12.79 -3.94
C ARG A 192 15.80 11.48 -3.16
N GLN A 193 14.78 10.62 -3.10
CA GLN A 193 14.85 9.26 -2.55
C GLN A 193 14.75 8.18 -3.64
N LEU A 194 14.68 8.55 -4.93
CA LEU A 194 14.68 7.61 -6.05
C LEU A 194 16.10 7.27 -6.57
N ASP A 195 17.14 8.01 -6.17
CA ASP A 195 18.49 7.81 -6.70
C ASP A 195 19.09 6.42 -6.35
N ASP A 196 18.68 5.82 -5.22
CA ASP A 196 19.06 4.45 -4.84
C ASP A 196 18.25 3.36 -5.56
N LEU A 197 17.17 3.71 -6.27
CA LEU A 197 16.28 2.77 -6.99
C LEU A 197 16.50 2.77 -8.50
N VAL A 198 17.02 3.85 -9.08
CA VAL A 198 17.42 3.93 -10.51
C VAL A 198 18.64 3.05 -10.80
N SER A 199 19.49 2.82 -9.80
CA SER A 199 20.63 1.90 -9.89
C SER A 199 20.17 0.44 -10.04
N ILE A 200 19.02 0.06 -9.46
CA ILE A 200 18.50 -1.31 -9.55
C ILE A 200 17.78 -1.54 -10.88
N SER A 201 17.11 -0.53 -11.44
CA SER A 201 16.43 -0.67 -12.74
C SER A 201 17.42 -0.82 -13.91
N SER A 202 18.56 -0.12 -13.86
CA SER A 202 19.61 -0.22 -14.87
C SER A 202 20.33 -1.56 -14.87
N GLU A 203 20.50 -2.21 -13.71
CA GLU A 203 21.02 -3.59 -13.62
C GLU A 203 20.07 -4.63 -14.24
N PHE A 204 18.75 -4.46 -14.10
CA PHE A 204 17.77 -5.38 -14.69
C PHE A 204 17.68 -5.27 -16.22
N TYR A 205 17.85 -4.08 -16.80
CA TYR A 205 17.96 -3.93 -18.26
C TYR A 205 19.29 -4.50 -18.80
N ALA A 206 20.37 -4.45 -18.02
CA ALA A 206 21.66 -5.04 -18.39
C ALA A 206 21.63 -6.58 -18.37
N MET A 207 20.94 -7.20 -17.41
CA MET A 207 20.79 -8.67 -17.33
C MET A 207 19.86 -9.28 -18.39
N GLY A 208 19.01 -8.47 -19.03
CA GLY A 208 18.18 -8.90 -20.16
C GLY A 208 18.91 -9.01 -21.50
N ASN A 209 20.13 -8.46 -21.61
CA ASN A 209 20.90 -8.37 -22.86
C ASN A 209 22.07 -9.37 -22.96
N THR A 210 22.30 -10.23 -21.96
CA THR A 210 23.44 -11.17 -21.95
C THR A 210 23.14 -12.58 -22.47
N HIS A 211 21.96 -12.85 -23.02
CA HIS A 211 21.67 -14.13 -23.69
C HIS A 211 21.79 -14.00 -25.21
N GLY A 212 23.02 -13.89 -25.67
CA GLY A 212 23.38 -13.83 -27.09
C GLY A 212 24.76 -14.42 -27.36
N ASN A 213 24.97 -15.69 -26.98
CA ASN A 213 25.84 -16.67 -27.64
C ASN A 213 26.15 -17.83 -26.68
N VAL A 214 25.58 -19.00 -26.95
CA VAL A 214 26.15 -20.28 -26.51
C VAL A 214 26.15 -21.22 -27.72
N PRO A 215 27.28 -21.87 -28.06
CA PRO A 215 27.39 -22.74 -29.24
C PRO A 215 26.62 -24.05 -29.05
N GLY A 216 26.24 -24.66 -30.17
CA GLY A 216 25.40 -25.85 -30.22
C GLY A 216 25.95 -27.06 -29.47
N CYS A 217 25.00 -27.87 -28.99
CA CYS A 217 25.20 -29.28 -28.71
C CYS A 217 24.08 -30.07 -29.40
N SER A 218 24.50 -30.88 -30.34
CA SER A 218 23.75 -31.93 -31.04
C SER A 218 23.34 -33.03 -30.07
N TYR A 219 22.11 -33.53 -30.19
CA TYR A 219 21.74 -34.95 -30.31
C TYR A 219 20.35 -35.04 -30.94
#